data_AF-A0A1G0RWR4-F1
#
_entry.id   AF-A0A1G0RWR4-F1
#
_cell.length_a   1.000
_cell.length_b   1.000
_cell.length_c   1.000
_cell.angle_alpha   90.00
_cell.angle_beta   90.00
_cell.angle_gamma   90.00
#
_symmetry.space_group_name_H-M   'P 1'
#
loop_
_entity.id
_entity.type
_entity.pdbx_description
1 polymer ?
#
loop_
_entity_poly.entity_id
_entity_poly.type
_entity_poly.pdbx_seq_one_letter_code
_entity_poly.pdbx_strand_id
1 'polypeptide(L)'
;MHIIHKILLFYLLINCSAAFAQDSTKAISDPIDYSIASRFHSNDYVPLNLSYKFFDPQKKDKTALASQPIFVNSERPLIDGTIWRTNSDVNYLRLTSMLGAIAVVNTVAYTYQRKVWYTEETTVFHSLEFLNDWNKYQQMDKFGHFTDAYITSDFSAKIYRWSGLSGNSSVWFGALTGWIWMLEIEVSDAFMAEWGFSWGDMLANTAGSAFFILQQFNYDALGGIQPKISWHKSEAWKEMRYHKDPQALIEDYEGMTFWLTVNPHHYFPESWKKSYSEWLAPLGLAIGVSAKDIGAYPWAGYKEYFIGLDIDLKKLPIWEDSNLLKFIMSEVNFLRLPLPTIRFSSQGTWFGFYF
;
A
#
# COMPACT_ATOMS: atom_id res chain seq x y z
N MET A 1 -15.94 -18.39 0.74
CA MET A 1 -15.95 -16.95 1.14
C MET A 1 -15.94 -16.73 2.66
N HIS A 2 -16.77 -17.42 3.46
CA HIS A 2 -16.88 -17.20 4.92
C HIS A 2 -15.61 -17.51 5.74
N ILE A 3 -14.82 -18.53 5.36
CA ILE A 3 -13.57 -18.88 6.06
C ILE A 3 -12.45 -17.87 5.76
N ILE A 4 -12.37 -17.39 4.52
CA ILE A 4 -11.41 -16.36 4.09
C ILE A 4 -11.64 -15.05 4.86
N HIS A 5 -12.90 -14.62 5.00
CA HIS A 5 -13.25 -13.46 5.82
C HIS A 5 -12.83 -13.66 7.28
N LYS A 6 -13.04 -14.85 7.87
CA LYS A 6 -12.65 -15.11 9.26
C LYS A 6 -11.13 -15.13 9.47
N ILE A 7 -10.36 -15.68 8.55
CA ILE A 7 -8.88 -15.70 8.64
C ILE A 7 -8.30 -14.30 8.46
N LEU A 8 -8.82 -13.52 7.51
CA LEU A 8 -8.40 -12.13 7.31
C LEU A 8 -8.83 -11.26 8.49
N LEU A 9 -10.07 -11.38 8.98
CA LEU A 9 -10.53 -10.65 10.16
C LEU A 9 -9.69 -11.01 11.40
N PHE A 10 -9.31 -12.28 11.57
CA PHE A 10 -8.42 -12.73 12.64
C PHE A 10 -7.01 -12.15 12.51
N TYR A 11 -6.46 -12.08 11.29
CA TYR A 11 -5.18 -11.41 11.02
C TYR A 11 -5.25 -9.90 11.31
N LEU A 12 -6.33 -9.22 10.90
CA LEU A 12 -6.56 -7.80 11.21
C LEU A 12 -6.67 -7.56 12.72
N LEU A 13 -7.35 -8.46 13.43
CA LEU A 13 -7.48 -8.41 14.88
C LEU A 13 -6.14 -8.64 15.59
N ILE A 14 -5.27 -9.52 15.09
CA ILE A 14 -3.93 -9.76 15.67
C ILE A 14 -3.03 -8.54 15.51
N ASN A 15 -3.00 -7.90 14.34
CA ASN A 15 -2.14 -6.72 14.14
C ASN A 15 -2.64 -5.53 14.98
N CYS A 16 -3.95 -5.29 15.04
CA CYS A 16 -4.50 -4.29 15.96
C CYS A 16 -4.21 -4.63 17.44
N SER A 17 -4.38 -5.88 17.86
CA SER A 17 -4.18 -6.25 19.27
C SER A 17 -2.72 -6.27 19.72
N ALA A 18 -1.75 -6.51 18.83
CA ALA A 18 -0.33 -6.34 19.14
C ALA A 18 0.02 -4.86 19.44
N ALA A 19 -0.58 -3.92 18.70
CA ALA A 19 -0.46 -2.48 18.97
C ALA A 19 -1.11 -2.09 20.32
N PHE A 20 -2.27 -2.65 20.67
CA PHE A 20 -2.99 -2.31 21.92
C PHE A 20 -2.48 -3.02 23.19
N ALA A 21 -1.80 -4.17 23.06
CA ALA A 21 -1.43 -5.01 24.21
C ALA A 21 -0.26 -4.46 25.04
N GLN A 22 0.56 -3.54 24.52
CA GLN A 22 1.69 -2.97 25.27
C GLN A 22 1.37 -1.63 25.96
N ASP A 23 0.58 -0.75 25.36
CA ASP A 23 0.25 0.57 25.94
C ASP A 23 -0.83 0.51 27.03
N SER A 24 -1.71 -0.49 27.00
CA SER A 24 -2.73 -0.69 28.04
C SER A 24 -2.15 -1.11 29.39
N THR A 25 -0.88 -1.56 29.45
CA THR A 25 -0.24 -1.97 30.71
C THR A 25 0.12 -0.81 31.64
N LYS A 26 0.14 0.43 31.16
CA LYS A 26 0.34 1.64 31.99
C LYS A 26 -0.93 2.39 32.37
N ALA A 27 -2.06 2.15 31.69
CA ALA A 27 -3.25 2.99 31.80
C ALA A 27 -4.43 2.35 32.58
N ILE A 28 -4.32 1.11 33.07
CA ILE A 28 -5.44 0.43 33.74
C ILE A 28 -5.10 0.20 35.21
N SER A 29 -5.34 1.19 36.05
CA SER A 29 -5.28 1.08 37.50
C SER A 29 -6.59 1.48 38.19
N ASP A 30 -7.75 1.32 37.53
CA ASP A 30 -9.06 1.49 38.16
C ASP A 30 -9.97 0.27 37.86
N PRO A 31 -10.69 -0.29 38.86
CA PRO A 31 -11.53 -1.46 38.66
C PRO A 31 -12.87 -1.09 38.02
N ILE A 32 -13.21 -1.76 36.93
CA ILE A 32 -14.50 -1.63 36.23
C ILE A 32 -15.53 -2.59 36.86
N ASP A 33 -16.68 -2.02 37.23
CA ASP A 33 -17.86 -2.69 37.77
C ASP A 33 -18.59 -3.50 36.67
N TYR A 34 -18.77 -4.80 36.92
CA TYR A 34 -19.50 -5.74 36.04
C TYR A 34 -20.89 -6.02 36.61
N SER A 35 -21.81 -5.08 36.41
CA SER A 35 -23.23 -5.40 36.47
C SER A 35 -23.93 -4.79 35.26
N ILE A 36 -24.87 -5.56 34.70
CA ILE A 36 -25.75 -5.26 33.55
C ILE A 36 -25.25 -5.82 32.21
N ALA A 37 -25.67 -7.05 31.90
CA ALA A 37 -26.24 -7.40 30.60
C ALA A 37 -26.80 -8.85 30.61
N SER A 38 -27.97 -9.02 31.20
CA SER A 38 -28.85 -10.14 30.85
C SER A 38 -30.19 -9.56 30.38
N ARG A 39 -30.55 -9.92 29.14
CA ARG A 39 -31.86 -9.86 28.47
C ARG A 39 -31.64 -9.46 27.01
N PHE A 40 -31.96 -10.33 26.06
CA PHE A 40 -33.14 -10.20 25.22
C PHE A 40 -33.32 -11.45 24.34
N HIS A 41 -34.60 -11.82 24.20
CA HIS A 41 -35.13 -13.03 23.63
C HIS A 41 -35.02 -13.11 22.11
N SER A 42 -34.83 -14.32 21.61
CA SER A 42 -35.14 -14.74 20.24
C SER A 42 -36.64 -15.04 20.12
N ASN A 43 -37.31 -14.49 19.09
CA ASN A 43 -38.42 -15.15 18.41
C ASN A 43 -38.78 -14.49 17.07
N ASP A 44 -39.36 -15.33 16.21
CA ASP A 44 -40.19 -15.07 15.04
C ASP A 44 -39.51 -14.98 13.65
N TYR A 45 -39.57 -16.12 12.93
CA TYR A 45 -39.63 -16.16 11.47
C TYR A 45 -40.83 -17.01 11.02
N VAL A 46 -41.69 -16.38 10.20
CA VAL A 46 -42.92 -16.92 9.60
C VAL A 46 -42.60 -17.59 8.25
N PRO A 47 -43.24 -18.72 7.86
CA PRO A 47 -42.97 -19.36 6.57
C PRO A 47 -43.88 -18.78 5.47
N LEU A 48 -43.30 -18.50 4.30
CA LEU A 48 -44.06 -18.21 3.08
C LEU A 48 -44.07 -19.46 2.17
N ASN A 49 -45.26 -20.03 1.98
CA ASN A 49 -45.53 -21.05 0.96
C ASN A 49 -45.78 -20.37 -0.39
N LEU A 50 -45.12 -20.84 -1.45
CA LEU A 50 -45.57 -20.63 -2.82
C LEU A 50 -45.37 -21.90 -3.64
N SER A 51 -46.47 -22.29 -4.29
CA SER A 51 -46.74 -23.53 -4.99
C SER A 51 -46.01 -23.64 -6.33
N TYR A 52 -45.57 -24.85 -6.67
CA TYR A 52 -45.26 -25.21 -8.06
C TYR A 52 -45.85 -26.58 -8.42
N LYS A 53 -46.26 -26.64 -9.69
CA LYS A 53 -47.15 -27.59 -10.35
C LYS A 53 -46.66 -29.04 -10.32
N PHE A 54 -47.63 -29.96 -10.30
CA PHE A 54 -47.47 -31.39 -10.55
C PHE A 54 -46.74 -31.66 -11.89
N PHE A 55 -45.75 -32.55 -11.86
CA PHE A 55 -45.20 -33.21 -13.05
C PHE A 55 -45.03 -34.72 -12.80
N ASP A 56 -45.38 -35.46 -13.84
CA ASP A 56 -45.64 -36.90 -13.99
C ASP A 56 -44.47 -37.85 -13.62
N PRO A 57 -44.68 -38.94 -12.85
CA PRO A 57 -43.61 -39.84 -12.45
C PRO A 57 -43.47 -41.03 -13.40
N GLN A 58 -42.99 -40.81 -14.63
CA GLN A 58 -42.44 -41.90 -15.45
C GLN A 58 -41.26 -41.45 -16.32
N LYS A 59 -40.05 -41.47 -15.73
CA LYS A 59 -38.82 -41.96 -16.38
C LYS A 59 -37.68 -42.03 -15.36
N LYS A 60 -37.36 -43.25 -14.94
CA LYS A 60 -36.07 -43.59 -14.34
C LYS A 60 -35.01 -43.48 -15.43
N ASP A 61 -34.09 -42.54 -15.31
CA ASP A 61 -32.77 -42.68 -15.90
C ASP A 61 -31.69 -42.23 -14.91
N LYS A 62 -30.58 -42.96 -14.99
CA LYS A 62 -29.57 -43.15 -13.96
C LYS A 62 -28.81 -41.87 -13.67
N THR A 63 -28.72 -41.51 -12.39
CA THR A 63 -27.64 -40.75 -11.73
C THR A 63 -26.62 -40.09 -12.68
N ALA A 64 -26.96 -38.92 -13.23
CA ALA A 64 -25.96 -37.89 -13.45
C ALA A 64 -25.80 -37.18 -12.10
N LEU A 65 -24.75 -37.52 -11.34
CA LEU A 65 -24.24 -36.57 -10.34
C LEU A 65 -24.07 -35.26 -11.11
N ALA A 66 -24.79 -34.22 -10.71
CA ALA A 66 -24.54 -32.87 -11.20
C ALA A 66 -23.06 -32.60 -10.96
N SER A 67 -22.25 -32.69 -12.03
CA SER A 67 -20.88 -32.25 -11.97
C SER A 67 -20.96 -30.80 -11.52
N GLN A 68 -20.28 -30.48 -10.41
CA GLN A 68 -20.12 -29.10 -9.97
C GLN A 68 -19.77 -28.26 -11.21
N PRO A 69 -20.42 -27.11 -11.41
CA PRO A 69 -20.10 -26.28 -12.57
C PRO A 69 -18.59 -26.09 -12.61
N ILE A 70 -17.97 -26.58 -13.67
CA ILE A 70 -16.53 -26.40 -13.89
C ILE A 70 -16.38 -24.92 -14.20
N PHE A 71 -16.13 -24.13 -13.16
CA PHE A 71 -15.73 -22.75 -13.33
C PHE A 71 -14.39 -22.78 -14.05
N VAL A 72 -14.41 -22.50 -15.36
CA VAL A 72 -13.19 -22.31 -16.13
C VAL A 72 -12.55 -21.03 -15.59
N ASN A 73 -11.53 -21.18 -14.76
CA ASN A 73 -10.74 -20.05 -14.30
C ASN A 73 -9.98 -19.51 -15.51
N SER A 74 -10.35 -18.31 -15.98
CA SER A 74 -9.48 -17.57 -16.87
C SER A 74 -8.30 -17.02 -16.07
N GLU A 75 -7.11 -17.30 -16.57
CA GLU A 75 -5.84 -16.82 -16.04
C GLU A 75 -5.25 -15.83 -17.04
N ARG A 76 -5.00 -14.60 -16.60
CA ARG A 76 -4.31 -13.56 -17.38
C ARG A 76 -2.97 -13.25 -16.72
N PRO A 77 -1.83 -13.58 -17.35
CA PRO A 77 -0.52 -13.13 -16.89
C PRO A 77 -0.45 -11.60 -16.86
N LEU A 78 0.17 -11.05 -15.82
CA LEU A 78 0.40 -9.62 -15.66
C LEU A 78 1.88 -9.27 -15.87
N ILE A 79 2.16 -8.00 -16.12
CA ILE A 79 3.52 -7.49 -16.36
C ILE A 79 4.44 -7.66 -15.14
N ASP A 80 3.87 -7.76 -13.94
CA ASP A 80 4.57 -8.02 -12.69
C ASP A 80 4.89 -9.52 -12.46
N GLY A 81 4.61 -10.39 -13.45
CA GLY A 81 4.85 -11.82 -13.36
C GLY A 81 3.80 -12.60 -12.55
N THR A 82 2.81 -11.92 -11.97
CA THR A 82 1.68 -12.57 -11.29
C THR A 82 0.56 -12.92 -12.28
N ILE A 83 -0.46 -13.64 -11.79
CA ILE A 83 -1.58 -14.09 -12.60
C ILE A 83 -2.87 -13.50 -12.04
N TRP A 84 -3.63 -12.82 -12.90
CA TRP A 84 -4.98 -12.40 -12.61
C TRP A 84 -5.95 -13.56 -12.85
N ARG A 85 -6.58 -14.05 -11.78
CA ARG A 85 -7.60 -15.11 -11.83
C ARG A 85 -9.00 -14.55 -11.67
N THR A 86 -9.96 -15.11 -12.39
CA THR A 86 -11.37 -14.75 -12.21
C THR A 86 -11.93 -15.25 -10.89
N ASN A 87 -11.68 -16.52 -10.52
CA ASN A 87 -12.09 -17.08 -9.24
C ASN A 87 -10.88 -17.47 -8.39
N SER A 88 -11.04 -17.37 -7.07
CA SER A 88 -10.00 -17.77 -6.13
C SER A 88 -9.85 -19.29 -6.11
N ASP A 89 -8.60 -19.74 -6.19
CA ASP A 89 -8.16 -21.12 -5.94
C ASP A 89 -7.06 -21.07 -4.86
N VAL A 90 -7.50 -20.86 -3.62
CA VAL A 90 -6.62 -20.47 -2.53
C VAL A 90 -5.74 -21.65 -2.11
N ASN A 91 -4.43 -21.48 -2.26
CA ASN A 91 -3.47 -22.35 -1.63
C ASN A 91 -3.29 -21.90 -0.17
N TYR A 92 -3.98 -22.60 0.74
CA TYR A 92 -3.98 -22.23 2.16
C TYR A 92 -2.58 -22.25 2.78
N LEU A 93 -1.70 -23.15 2.36
CA LEU A 93 -0.31 -23.18 2.85
C LEU A 93 0.45 -21.93 2.42
N ARG A 94 0.31 -21.49 1.16
CA ARG A 94 0.91 -20.23 0.70
C ARG A 94 0.32 -19.04 1.45
N LEU A 95 -1.00 -18.98 1.55
CA LEU A 95 -1.68 -17.88 2.23
C LEU A 95 -1.27 -17.77 3.69
N THR A 96 -1.31 -18.88 4.46
CA THR A 96 -0.94 -18.85 5.88
C THR A 96 0.54 -18.58 6.10
N SER A 97 1.42 -19.13 5.25
CA SER A 97 2.86 -18.83 5.30
C SER A 97 3.12 -17.35 5.05
N MET A 98 2.41 -16.73 4.11
CA MET A 98 2.53 -15.31 3.82
C MET A 98 1.97 -14.43 4.92
N LEU A 99 0.79 -14.73 5.45
CA LEU A 99 0.26 -14.01 6.60
C LEU A 99 1.21 -14.11 7.82
N GLY A 100 1.81 -15.28 8.04
CA GLY A 100 2.84 -15.48 9.05
C GLY A 100 4.09 -14.64 8.80
N ALA A 101 4.60 -14.62 7.56
CA ALA A 101 5.75 -13.81 7.18
C ALA A 101 5.48 -12.31 7.34
N ILE A 102 4.33 -11.82 6.89
CA ILE A 102 3.93 -10.41 7.04
C ILE A 102 3.80 -10.07 8.53
N ALA A 103 3.22 -10.94 9.36
CA ALA A 103 3.14 -10.72 10.81
C ALA A 103 4.52 -10.63 11.49
N VAL A 104 5.48 -11.46 11.06
CA VAL A 104 6.87 -11.40 11.54
C VAL A 104 7.54 -10.09 11.09
N VAL A 105 7.40 -9.73 9.81
CA VAL A 105 7.95 -8.48 9.27
C VAL A 105 7.34 -7.27 9.99
N ASN A 106 6.02 -7.25 10.19
CA ASN A 106 5.34 -6.18 10.92
C ASN A 106 5.88 -6.06 12.35
N THR A 107 5.95 -7.18 13.09
CA THR A 107 6.52 -7.20 14.44
C THR A 107 7.95 -6.64 14.48
N VAL A 108 8.80 -7.03 13.52
CA VAL A 108 10.19 -6.53 13.44
C VAL A 108 10.22 -5.03 13.12
N ALA A 109 9.44 -4.60 12.12
CA ALA A 109 9.35 -3.21 11.71
C ALA A 109 8.82 -2.32 12.85
N TYR A 110 7.73 -2.70 13.50
CA TYR A 110 7.17 -2.03 14.66
C TYR A 110 8.17 -1.95 15.82
N THR A 111 8.89 -3.03 16.10
CA THR A 111 9.91 -3.03 17.16
C THR A 111 11.05 -2.07 16.83
N TYR A 112 11.47 -2.00 15.56
CA TYR A 112 12.48 -1.06 15.10
C TYR A 112 11.98 0.38 15.15
N GLN A 113 10.76 0.62 14.67
CA GLN A 113 10.07 1.92 14.71
C GLN A 113 9.99 2.43 16.15
N ARG A 114 9.59 1.59 17.10
CA ARG A 114 9.54 1.94 18.51
C ARG A 114 10.89 2.37 19.06
N LYS A 115 11.97 1.76 18.59
CA LYS A 115 13.34 2.12 19.00
C LYS A 115 13.79 3.47 18.42
N VAL A 116 13.31 3.84 17.23
CA VAL A 116 13.74 5.04 16.50
C VAL A 116 12.86 6.25 16.83
N TRP A 117 11.54 6.09 16.74
CA TRP A 117 10.56 7.17 16.91
C TRP A 117 9.98 7.25 18.32
N TYR A 118 9.78 6.12 19.00
CA TYR A 118 8.99 6.06 20.24
C TYR A 118 9.83 5.93 21.52
N THR A 119 10.88 6.73 21.60
CA THR A 119 11.67 6.93 22.84
C THR A 119 11.18 8.12 23.66
N GLU A 120 10.25 8.90 23.12
CA GLU A 120 9.73 10.14 23.71
C GLU A 120 8.65 9.88 24.77
N GLU A 121 8.23 10.94 25.46
CA GLU A 121 7.14 10.89 26.42
C GLU A 121 5.82 10.49 25.75
N THR A 122 5.04 9.60 26.38
CA THR A 122 3.74 9.15 25.90
C THR A 122 2.60 9.88 26.61
N THR A 123 1.48 10.11 25.92
CA THR A 123 0.27 10.76 26.43
C THR A 123 -0.99 9.96 26.07
N VAL A 124 -2.17 10.45 26.48
CA VAL A 124 -3.46 9.89 26.04
C VAL A 124 -3.67 10.16 24.55
N PHE A 125 -4.51 9.34 23.90
CA PHE A 125 -4.84 9.53 22.49
C PHE A 125 -5.21 10.99 22.18
N HIS A 126 -4.51 11.59 21.23
CA HIS A 126 -4.79 12.93 20.75
C HIS A 126 -4.41 13.07 19.27
N SER A 127 -4.97 14.09 18.63
CA SER A 127 -4.74 14.39 17.22
C SER A 127 -4.04 15.74 17.05
N LEU A 128 -3.23 15.86 15.99
CA LEU A 128 -2.63 17.13 15.61
C LEU A 128 -3.68 18.09 15.05
N GLU A 129 -3.45 19.40 15.23
CA GLU A 129 -4.27 20.41 14.54
C GLU A 129 -3.98 20.37 13.05
N PHE A 130 -5.02 20.14 12.24
CA PHE A 130 -4.90 19.81 10.82
C PHE A 130 -4.06 20.81 10.01
N LEU A 131 -4.27 22.13 10.17
CA LEU A 131 -3.53 23.11 9.37
C LEU A 131 -2.07 23.21 9.78
N ASN A 132 -1.77 23.08 11.07
CA ASN A 132 -0.39 23.07 11.54
C ASN A 132 0.34 21.83 11.05
N ASP A 133 -0.29 20.65 11.14
CA ASP A 133 0.26 19.41 10.62
C ASP A 133 0.47 19.45 9.10
N TRP A 134 -0.55 19.89 8.34
CA TRP A 134 -0.47 19.95 6.89
C TRP A 134 0.68 20.85 6.39
N ASN A 135 1.04 21.88 7.17
CA ASN A 135 2.12 22.80 6.80
C ASN A 135 3.50 22.35 7.31
N LYS A 136 3.61 21.26 8.07
CA LYS A 136 4.90 20.68 8.47
C LYS A 136 5.61 20.02 7.30
N TYR A 137 6.94 20.05 7.35
CA TYR A 137 7.89 19.39 6.46
C TYR A 137 7.63 19.62 4.97
N GLN A 138 7.03 20.75 4.59
CA GLN A 138 6.63 21.02 3.20
C GLN A 138 5.80 19.86 2.58
N GLN A 139 4.98 19.18 3.38
CA GLN A 139 4.19 17.99 3.02
C GLN A 139 5.00 16.75 2.61
N MET A 140 6.32 16.71 2.84
CA MET A 140 7.16 15.54 2.50
C MET A 140 6.67 14.26 3.20
N ASP A 141 6.30 14.41 4.45
CA ASP A 141 5.64 13.38 5.26
C ASP A 141 4.41 12.78 4.56
N LYS A 142 3.52 13.64 4.06
CA LYS A 142 2.26 13.27 3.41
C LYS A 142 2.53 12.56 2.07
N PHE A 143 3.57 12.97 1.34
CA PHE A 143 4.02 12.25 0.14
C PHE A 143 4.59 10.87 0.48
N GLY A 144 5.29 10.74 1.61
CA GLY A 144 5.73 9.47 2.19
C GLY A 144 4.55 8.55 2.46
N HIS A 145 3.57 9.03 3.22
CA HIS A 145 2.34 8.32 3.57
C HIS A 145 1.56 7.82 2.35
N PHE A 146 1.36 8.67 1.34
CA PHE A 146 0.75 8.26 0.08
C PHE A 146 1.55 7.15 -0.62
N THR A 147 2.87 7.33 -0.72
CA THR A 147 3.75 6.43 -1.48
C THR A 147 3.86 5.07 -0.80
N ASP A 148 4.03 5.02 0.52
CA ASP A 148 4.11 3.77 1.28
C ASP A 148 2.78 3.01 1.23
N ALA A 149 1.65 3.70 1.49
CA ALA A 149 0.33 3.07 1.39
C ALA A 149 0.10 2.45 0.01
N TYR A 150 0.50 3.14 -1.07
CA TYR A 150 0.40 2.64 -2.44
C TYR A 150 1.30 1.41 -2.68
N ILE A 151 2.59 1.48 -2.34
CA ILE A 151 3.58 0.40 -2.55
C ILE A 151 3.17 -0.84 -1.76
N THR A 152 2.84 -0.67 -0.48
CA THR A 152 2.42 -1.76 0.40
C THR A 152 1.12 -2.40 -0.08
N SER A 153 0.20 -1.61 -0.65
CA SER A 153 -1.02 -2.13 -1.27
C SER A 153 -0.73 -3.01 -2.49
N ASP A 154 0.15 -2.54 -3.39
CA ASP A 154 0.52 -3.25 -4.61
C ASP A 154 1.28 -4.55 -4.33
N PHE A 155 2.29 -4.48 -3.45
CA PHE A 155 3.04 -5.65 -2.99
C PHE A 155 2.10 -6.70 -2.38
N SER A 156 1.25 -6.29 -1.44
CA SER A 156 0.31 -7.20 -0.77
C SER A 156 -0.65 -7.86 -1.75
N ALA A 157 -1.17 -7.11 -2.74
CA ALA A 157 -2.03 -7.67 -3.77
C ALA A 157 -1.33 -8.74 -4.60
N LYS A 158 -0.07 -8.55 -4.98
CA LYS A 158 0.73 -9.57 -5.69
C LYS A 158 0.88 -10.84 -4.87
N ILE A 159 1.16 -10.71 -3.57
CA ILE A 159 1.27 -11.85 -2.65
C ILE A 159 -0.07 -12.60 -2.51
N TYR A 160 -1.19 -11.88 -2.43
CA TYR A 160 -2.52 -12.49 -2.42
C TYR A 160 -2.82 -13.23 -3.74
N ARG A 161 -2.47 -12.65 -4.90
CA ARG A 161 -2.60 -13.34 -6.21
C ARG A 161 -1.76 -14.62 -6.24
N TRP A 162 -0.52 -14.56 -5.75
CA TRP A 162 0.37 -15.72 -5.67
C TRP A 162 -0.17 -16.85 -4.75
N SER A 163 -0.88 -16.45 -3.70
CA SER A 163 -1.56 -17.35 -2.76
C SER A 163 -2.86 -17.95 -3.33
N GLY A 164 -3.29 -17.52 -4.52
CA GLY A 164 -4.44 -18.08 -5.22
C GLY A 164 -5.74 -17.29 -5.05
N LEU A 165 -5.71 -16.08 -4.49
CA LEU A 165 -6.90 -15.21 -4.51
C LEU A 165 -7.18 -14.72 -5.93
N SER A 166 -8.46 -14.49 -6.24
CA SER A 166 -8.87 -13.85 -7.50
C SER A 166 -8.29 -12.43 -7.60
N GLY A 167 -8.10 -11.94 -8.82
CA GLY A 167 -7.55 -10.61 -9.06
C GLY A 167 -8.32 -9.52 -8.31
N ASN A 168 -9.65 -9.53 -8.40
CA ASN A 168 -10.51 -8.59 -7.67
C ASN A 168 -10.31 -8.67 -6.15
N SER A 169 -10.25 -9.88 -5.58
CA SER A 169 -10.06 -10.04 -4.13
C SER A 169 -8.68 -9.53 -3.71
N SER A 170 -7.64 -9.84 -4.50
CA SER A 170 -6.28 -9.40 -4.23
C SER A 170 -6.13 -7.89 -4.27
N VAL A 171 -6.83 -7.18 -5.17
CA VAL A 171 -6.82 -5.71 -5.20
C VAL A 171 -7.40 -5.15 -3.90
N TRP A 172 -8.60 -5.59 -3.49
CA TRP A 172 -9.23 -5.05 -2.29
C TRP A 172 -8.48 -5.42 -1.01
N PHE A 173 -8.02 -6.66 -0.88
CA PHE A 173 -7.24 -7.04 0.29
C PHE A 173 -5.86 -6.41 0.30
N GLY A 174 -5.21 -6.24 -0.85
CA GLY A 174 -3.94 -5.50 -0.94
C GLY A 174 -4.10 -4.06 -0.46
N ALA A 175 -5.08 -3.35 -0.99
CA ALA A 175 -5.40 -1.98 -0.59
C ALA A 175 -5.71 -1.85 0.91
N LEU A 176 -6.51 -2.78 1.44
CA LEU A 176 -6.82 -2.82 2.87
C LEU A 176 -5.57 -3.04 3.72
N THR A 177 -4.68 -3.95 3.31
CA THR A 177 -3.42 -4.20 4.01
C THR A 177 -2.52 -2.98 4.04
N GLY A 178 -2.33 -2.29 2.90
CA GLY A 178 -1.54 -1.06 2.85
C GLY A 178 -2.15 0.08 3.68
N TRP A 179 -3.48 0.20 3.69
CA TRP A 179 -4.17 1.20 4.49
C TRP A 179 -4.05 0.92 6.00
N ILE A 180 -4.20 -0.33 6.42
CA ILE A 180 -4.08 -0.73 7.84
C ILE A 180 -2.63 -0.61 8.32
N TRP A 181 -1.66 -0.97 7.47
CA TRP A 181 -0.25 -0.76 7.74
C TRP A 181 0.04 0.69 8.13
N MET A 182 -0.45 1.66 7.34
CA MET A 182 -0.23 3.06 7.68
C MET A 182 -1.12 3.56 8.82
N LEU A 183 -2.35 3.05 8.97
CA LEU A 183 -3.21 3.36 10.10
C LEU A 183 -2.56 2.97 11.44
N GLU A 184 -1.83 1.85 11.48
CA GLU A 184 -1.09 1.42 12.68
C GLU A 184 -0.11 2.50 13.13
N ILE A 185 0.60 3.13 12.18
CA ILE A 185 1.52 4.25 12.44
C ILE A 185 0.77 5.44 13.03
N GLU A 186 -0.32 5.90 12.40
CA GLU A 186 -1.11 7.04 12.90
C GLU A 186 -1.66 6.81 14.31
N VAL A 187 -2.10 5.59 14.59
CA VAL A 187 -2.62 5.21 15.90
C VAL A 187 -1.50 5.20 16.93
N SER A 188 -0.31 4.71 16.58
CA SER A 188 0.85 4.80 17.46
C SER A 188 1.27 6.24 17.75
N ASP A 189 1.31 7.10 16.73
CA ASP A 189 1.66 8.52 16.88
C ASP A 189 0.67 9.26 17.79
N ALA A 190 -0.60 8.87 17.79
CA ALA A 190 -1.64 9.44 18.64
C ALA A 190 -1.34 9.38 20.15
N PHE A 191 -0.47 8.48 20.58
CA PHE A 191 -0.08 8.29 21.99
C PHE A 191 1.27 8.91 22.33
N MET A 192 1.98 9.56 21.39
CA MET A 192 3.27 10.20 21.65
C MET A 192 3.08 11.68 21.95
N ALA A 193 3.65 12.24 23.01
CA ALA A 193 3.37 13.62 23.43
C ALA A 193 3.83 14.70 22.44
N GLU A 194 4.88 14.44 21.67
CA GLU A 194 5.40 15.34 20.63
C GLU A 194 4.71 15.15 19.26
N TRP A 195 4.32 13.90 18.97
CA TRP A 195 3.59 13.53 17.75
C TRP A 195 2.09 13.50 18.04
N GLY A 196 1.28 12.98 17.12
CA GLY A 196 -0.17 12.86 17.34
C GLY A 196 -0.85 12.28 16.11
N PHE A 197 -2.10 11.84 16.24
CA PHE A 197 -2.85 11.32 15.10
C PHE A 197 -2.99 12.40 14.03
N SER A 198 -2.52 12.12 12.82
CA SER A 198 -2.53 13.08 11.73
C SER A 198 -3.66 12.78 10.74
N TRP A 199 -4.62 13.69 10.67
CA TRP A 199 -5.66 13.60 9.64
C TRP A 199 -5.13 13.89 8.23
N GLY A 200 -4.03 14.66 8.13
CA GLY A 200 -3.35 14.91 6.85
C GLY A 200 -2.71 13.63 6.31
N ASP A 201 -2.03 12.90 7.18
CA ASP A 201 -1.38 11.63 6.82
C ASP A 201 -2.42 10.53 6.61
N MET A 202 -3.48 10.47 7.43
CA MET A 202 -4.63 9.59 7.20
C MET A 202 -5.29 9.80 5.81
N LEU A 203 -5.40 11.05 5.36
CA LEU A 203 -5.89 11.37 4.01
C LEU A 203 -4.91 10.88 2.94
N ALA A 204 -3.60 11.08 3.14
CA ALA A 204 -2.56 10.63 2.22
C ALA A 204 -2.51 9.09 2.11
N ASN A 205 -2.57 8.38 3.24
CA ASN A 205 -2.68 6.93 3.35
C ASN A 205 -3.86 6.41 2.52
N THR A 206 -5.03 7.02 2.73
CA THR A 206 -6.26 6.67 2.01
C THR A 206 -6.13 6.93 0.51
N ALA A 207 -5.54 8.07 0.13
CA ALA A 207 -5.33 8.42 -1.27
C ALA A 207 -4.36 7.44 -1.97
N GLY A 208 -3.30 6.99 -1.29
CA GLY A 208 -2.34 6.02 -1.84
C GLY A 208 -2.98 4.67 -2.14
N SER A 209 -3.65 4.07 -1.15
CA SER A 209 -4.39 2.81 -1.33
C SER A 209 -5.53 2.92 -2.34
N ALA A 210 -6.25 4.06 -2.36
CA ALA A 210 -7.30 4.31 -3.35
C ALA A 210 -6.72 4.45 -4.76
N PHE A 211 -5.59 5.15 -4.93
CA PHE A 211 -4.94 5.28 -6.23
C PHE A 211 -4.48 3.92 -6.76
N PHE A 212 -3.96 3.04 -5.89
CA PHE A 212 -3.67 1.66 -6.25
C PHE A 212 -4.93 0.93 -6.79
N ILE A 213 -6.05 0.98 -6.07
CA ILE A 213 -7.31 0.36 -6.52
C ILE A 213 -7.73 0.90 -7.90
N LEU A 214 -7.73 2.22 -8.05
CA LEU A 214 -8.10 2.88 -9.30
C LEU A 214 -7.22 2.43 -10.45
N GLN A 215 -5.91 2.32 -10.21
CA GLN A 215 -4.96 1.88 -11.23
C GLN A 215 -5.21 0.43 -11.66
N GLN A 216 -5.49 -0.47 -10.72
CA GLN A 216 -5.73 -1.89 -11.02
C GLN A 216 -7.01 -2.10 -11.84
N PHE A 217 -8.08 -1.36 -11.55
CA PHE A 217 -9.34 -1.46 -12.28
C PHE A 217 -9.41 -0.61 -13.56
N ASN A 218 -8.54 0.40 -13.70
CA ASN A 218 -8.49 1.30 -14.86
C ASN A 218 -7.09 1.28 -15.50
N TYR A 219 -6.52 0.09 -15.67
CA TYR A 219 -5.14 -0.08 -16.10
C TYR A 219 -4.82 0.59 -17.44
N ASP A 220 -5.76 0.60 -18.39
CA ASP A 220 -5.53 1.25 -19.69
C ASP A 220 -5.34 2.77 -19.54
N ALA A 221 -6.03 3.40 -18.59
CA ALA A 221 -5.93 4.84 -18.32
C ALA A 221 -4.79 5.20 -17.35
N LEU A 222 -4.53 4.36 -16.34
CA LEU A 222 -3.66 4.71 -15.21
C LEU A 222 -2.40 3.84 -15.10
N GLY A 223 -2.32 2.71 -15.79
CA GLY A 223 -1.21 1.75 -15.68
C GLY A 223 0.14 2.31 -16.15
N GLY A 224 0.12 3.32 -17.02
CA GLY A 224 1.30 4.05 -17.46
C GLY A 224 1.82 5.09 -16.47
N ILE A 225 1.11 5.35 -15.36
CA ILE A 225 1.50 6.29 -14.32
C ILE A 225 2.00 5.51 -13.11
N GLN A 226 3.18 5.83 -12.57
CA GLN A 226 3.76 5.11 -11.44
C GLN A 226 4.34 6.09 -10.40
N PRO A 227 3.90 6.02 -9.14
CA PRO A 227 4.60 6.64 -8.03
C PRO A 227 5.98 5.98 -7.87
N LYS A 228 7.02 6.79 -7.67
CA LYS A 228 8.37 6.32 -7.34
C LYS A 228 8.97 7.19 -6.24
N ILE A 229 10.01 6.67 -5.60
CA ILE A 229 10.81 7.40 -4.62
C ILE A 229 12.28 7.31 -5.01
N SER A 230 13.03 8.36 -4.71
CA SER A 230 14.48 8.30 -4.64
C SER A 230 14.96 8.89 -3.33
N TRP A 231 16.14 8.47 -2.92
CA TRP A 231 16.73 8.91 -1.67
C TRP A 231 18.24 9.07 -1.82
N HIS A 232 18.77 10.11 -1.20
CA HIS A 232 20.19 10.29 -0.95
C HIS A 232 20.36 10.92 0.42
N LYS A 233 21.47 10.62 1.12
CA LYS A 233 21.74 11.27 2.41
C LYS A 233 21.83 12.78 2.22
N SER A 234 20.94 13.53 2.87
CA SER A 234 20.91 14.98 2.77
C SER A 234 22.12 15.63 3.42
N GLU A 235 22.43 16.87 3.01
CA GLU A 235 23.44 17.68 3.70
C GLU A 235 23.01 17.99 5.14
N ALA A 236 21.70 18.22 5.39
CA ALA A 236 21.20 18.43 6.75
C ALA A 236 21.49 17.23 7.67
N TRP A 237 21.38 15.99 7.17
CA TRP A 237 21.78 14.81 7.96
C TRP A 237 23.30 14.69 8.08
N LYS A 238 24.07 14.90 7.00
CA LYS A 238 25.54 14.84 7.07
C LYS A 238 26.13 15.83 8.06
N GLU A 239 25.53 17.00 8.16
CA GLU A 239 25.97 18.12 9.00
C GLU A 239 25.29 18.14 10.37
N MET A 240 24.44 17.15 10.70
CA MET A 240 23.68 17.06 11.96
C MET A 240 22.89 18.34 12.26
N ARG A 241 22.20 18.86 11.24
CA ARG A 241 21.35 20.06 11.31
C ARG A 241 19.88 19.76 11.50
N TYR A 242 19.52 18.50 11.67
CA TYR A 242 18.14 18.14 11.95
C TYR A 242 17.76 18.55 13.38
N HIS A 243 16.50 18.93 13.58
CA HIS A 243 15.95 19.17 14.92
C HIS A 243 16.10 17.93 15.81
N LYS A 244 15.90 16.75 15.20
CA LYS A 244 16.15 15.43 15.78
C LYS A 244 16.93 14.61 14.76
N ASP A 245 18.15 14.21 15.12
CA ASP A 245 19.06 13.52 14.20
C ASP A 245 18.46 12.22 13.65
N PRO A 246 18.33 12.09 12.30
CA PRO A 246 17.83 10.87 11.69
C PRO A 246 18.68 9.66 12.08
N GLN A 247 18.01 8.61 12.56
CA GLN A 247 18.54 7.27 12.83
C GLN A 247 18.20 6.30 11.70
N ALA A 248 17.24 6.64 10.83
CA ALA A 248 16.82 5.84 9.69
C ALA A 248 16.67 6.67 8.40
N LEU A 249 16.73 5.99 7.25
CA LEU A 249 16.54 6.63 5.93
C LEU A 249 15.21 7.38 5.83
N ILE A 250 14.18 6.85 6.50
CA ILE A 250 12.83 7.39 6.47
C ILE A 250 12.68 8.72 7.24
N GLU A 251 13.64 9.08 8.10
CA GLU A 251 13.63 10.35 8.85
C GLU A 251 14.33 11.49 8.08
N ASP A 252 15.07 11.17 7.02
CA ASP A 252 15.78 12.15 6.21
C ASP A 252 14.90 12.72 5.08
N TYR A 253 13.88 13.49 5.45
CA TYR A 253 12.94 14.10 4.50
C TYR A 253 13.62 15.01 3.45
N GLU A 254 14.75 15.66 3.76
CA GLU A 254 15.50 16.47 2.78
C GLU A 254 16.26 15.60 1.77
N GLY A 255 16.49 14.34 2.10
CA GLY A 255 17.12 13.35 1.24
C GLY A 255 16.16 12.69 0.27
N MET A 256 14.86 12.76 0.55
CA MET A 256 13.81 12.13 -0.24
C MET A 256 13.40 12.98 -1.44
N THR A 257 13.05 12.31 -2.54
CA THR A 257 12.28 12.91 -3.61
C THR A 257 11.18 11.95 -4.04
N PHE A 258 9.95 12.44 -4.04
CA PHE A 258 8.78 11.69 -4.46
C PHE A 258 8.45 12.02 -5.91
N TRP A 259 8.21 11.00 -6.71
CA TRP A 259 8.06 11.09 -8.15
C TRP A 259 6.71 10.55 -8.58
N LEU A 260 6.13 11.22 -9.57
CA LEU A 260 5.10 10.66 -10.42
C LEU A 260 5.68 10.50 -11.81
N THR A 261 5.80 9.26 -12.26
CA THR A 261 6.36 8.92 -13.56
C THR A 261 5.27 8.52 -14.54
N VAL A 262 5.46 8.84 -15.81
CA VAL A 262 4.56 8.50 -16.91
C VAL A 262 5.36 7.81 -18.00
N ASN A 263 4.97 6.60 -18.37
CA ASN A 263 5.52 5.87 -19.50
C ASN A 263 4.61 6.07 -20.74
N PRO A 264 5.00 6.89 -21.74
CA PRO A 264 4.15 7.20 -22.89
C PRO A 264 3.81 5.98 -23.74
N HIS A 265 4.71 4.98 -23.81
CA HIS A 265 4.49 3.77 -24.58
C HIS A 265 3.24 2.99 -24.13
N HIS A 266 2.81 3.13 -22.87
CA HIS A 266 1.53 2.60 -22.40
C HIS A 266 0.33 3.11 -23.20
N TYR A 267 0.35 4.40 -23.54
CA TYR A 267 -0.76 5.15 -24.11
C TYR A 267 -0.75 5.23 -25.63
N PHE A 268 0.30 4.71 -26.28
CA PHE A 268 0.39 4.71 -27.73
C PHE A 268 -0.73 3.85 -28.35
N PRO A 269 -1.27 4.26 -29.50
CA PRO A 269 -2.15 3.39 -30.27
C PRO A 269 -1.37 2.15 -30.74
N GLU A 270 -2.07 1.03 -30.95
CA GLU A 270 -1.46 -0.24 -31.33
C GLU A 270 -0.62 -0.16 -32.61
N SER A 271 -0.96 0.73 -33.54
CA SER A 271 -0.15 0.99 -34.74
C SER A 271 1.22 1.56 -34.41
N TRP A 272 1.31 2.42 -33.39
CA TRP A 272 2.58 3.03 -32.97
C TRP A 272 3.41 2.06 -32.16
N LYS A 273 2.81 1.30 -31.24
CA LYS A 273 3.53 0.28 -30.45
C LYS A 273 4.27 -0.72 -31.34
N LYS A 274 3.65 -1.18 -32.43
CA LYS A 274 4.26 -2.11 -33.40
C LYS A 274 5.48 -1.57 -34.14
N SER A 275 5.57 -0.25 -34.31
CA SER A 275 6.69 0.42 -34.99
C SER A 275 7.68 1.04 -34.01
N TYR A 276 7.36 1.05 -32.71
CA TYR A 276 8.21 1.61 -31.68
C TYR A 276 9.30 0.60 -31.30
N SER A 277 10.52 1.08 -31.10
CA SER A 277 11.63 0.20 -30.70
C SER A 277 11.37 -0.37 -29.31
N GLU A 278 11.43 -1.69 -29.18
CA GLU A 278 11.25 -2.40 -27.90
C GLU A 278 12.23 -1.88 -26.82
N TRP A 279 13.46 -1.53 -27.21
CA TRP A 279 14.46 -0.97 -26.30
C TRP A 279 14.11 0.42 -25.76
N LEU A 280 13.24 1.16 -26.45
CA LEU A 280 12.76 2.48 -26.02
C LEU A 280 11.42 2.41 -25.27
N ALA A 281 10.71 1.28 -25.32
CA ALA A 281 9.42 1.10 -24.64
C ALA A 281 9.46 1.38 -23.12
N PRO A 282 10.58 1.14 -22.40
CA PRO A 282 10.71 1.53 -20.99
C PRO A 282 10.80 3.03 -20.74
N LEU A 283 11.18 3.85 -21.73
CA LEU A 283 11.46 5.27 -21.53
C LEU A 283 10.20 6.02 -21.06
N GLY A 284 10.36 6.79 -19.99
CA GLY A 284 9.32 7.58 -19.37
C GLY A 284 9.75 9.02 -19.08
N LEU A 285 8.77 9.79 -18.58
CA LEU A 285 8.95 11.12 -18.03
C LEU A 285 8.65 11.08 -16.53
N ALA A 286 9.36 11.88 -15.75
CA ALA A 286 9.18 11.98 -14.31
C ALA A 286 8.91 13.42 -13.89
N ILE A 287 7.96 13.61 -13.00
CA ILE A 287 7.75 14.86 -12.27
C ILE A 287 8.00 14.57 -10.79
N GLY A 288 8.87 15.34 -10.16
CA GLY A 288 9.31 15.09 -8.78
C GLY A 288 9.08 16.27 -7.86
N VAL A 289 9.01 15.97 -6.55
CA VAL A 289 8.99 16.96 -5.47
C VAL A 289 9.93 16.54 -4.34
N SER A 290 10.74 17.47 -3.87
CA SER A 290 11.53 17.37 -2.64
C SER A 290 11.36 18.65 -1.80
N ALA A 291 12.00 18.69 -0.64
CA ALA A 291 12.10 19.91 0.16
C ALA A 291 13.52 20.08 0.72
N LYS A 292 13.88 21.35 0.97
CA LYS A 292 15.14 21.77 1.59
C LYS A 292 14.89 22.76 2.73
N ASP A 293 15.85 22.85 3.63
CA ASP A 293 15.83 23.71 4.83
C ASP A 293 14.63 23.42 5.76
N ILE A 294 14.18 22.16 5.80
CA ILE A 294 13.12 21.65 6.69
C ILE A 294 13.68 20.83 7.86
N GLY A 295 14.94 20.42 7.82
CA GLY A 295 15.54 19.55 8.83
C GLY A 295 15.61 20.22 10.20
N ALA A 296 16.14 21.45 10.27
CA ALA A 296 16.25 22.21 11.53
C ALA A 296 14.90 22.80 11.99
N TYR A 297 14.06 23.17 11.03
CA TYR A 297 12.81 23.88 11.26
C TYR A 297 11.70 23.25 10.41
N PRO A 298 10.92 22.31 10.97
CA PRO A 298 9.86 21.59 10.26
C PRO A 298 8.82 22.48 9.57
N TRP A 299 8.56 23.68 10.09
CA TRP A 299 7.59 24.63 9.53
C TRP A 299 8.18 25.61 8.50
N ALA A 300 9.47 25.48 8.18
CA ALA A 300 10.18 26.37 7.27
C ALA A 300 10.50 25.67 5.94
N GLY A 301 11.57 26.11 5.28
CA GLY A 301 12.08 25.50 4.06
C GLY A 301 11.32 25.88 2.80
N TYR A 302 11.69 25.23 1.69
CA TYR A 302 11.06 25.41 0.38
C TYR A 302 11.05 24.10 -0.40
N LYS A 303 10.10 24.00 -1.33
CA LYS A 303 10.00 22.87 -2.26
C LYS A 303 10.96 23.01 -3.43
N GLU A 304 11.46 21.87 -3.88
CA GLU A 304 12.09 21.74 -5.19
C GLU A 304 11.21 20.87 -6.08
N TYR A 305 11.01 21.30 -7.31
CA TYR A 305 10.23 20.59 -8.32
C TYR A 305 11.15 20.08 -9.42
N PHE A 306 10.88 18.89 -9.92
CA PHE A 306 11.74 18.24 -10.89
C PHE A 306 10.95 17.82 -12.12
N ILE A 307 11.59 17.92 -13.28
CA ILE A 307 11.13 17.29 -14.52
C ILE A 307 12.33 16.54 -15.11
N GLY A 308 12.19 15.25 -15.38
CA GLY A 308 13.29 14.43 -15.87
C GLY A 308 12.85 13.23 -16.68
N LEU A 309 13.84 12.46 -17.13
CA LEU A 309 13.61 11.15 -17.74
C LEU A 309 13.40 10.09 -16.66
N ASP A 310 12.72 9.00 -17.05
CA ASP A 310 12.50 7.79 -16.26
C ASP A 310 12.70 6.53 -17.11
N ILE A 311 12.90 5.38 -16.45
CA ILE A 311 12.87 4.05 -17.06
C ILE A 311 11.89 3.18 -16.27
N ASP A 312 10.87 2.65 -16.95
CA ASP A 312 9.95 1.65 -16.41
C ASP A 312 10.59 0.26 -16.49
N LEU A 313 11.15 -0.21 -15.37
CA LEU A 313 11.89 -1.47 -15.29
C LEU A 313 11.01 -2.69 -15.61
N LYS A 314 9.68 -2.57 -15.45
CA LYS A 314 8.73 -3.64 -15.78
C LYS A 314 8.64 -3.92 -17.27
N LYS A 315 9.01 -2.94 -18.10
CA LYS A 315 8.95 -3.02 -19.58
C LYS A 315 10.29 -3.39 -20.22
N LEU A 316 11.34 -3.61 -19.42
CA LEU A 316 12.62 -4.07 -19.94
C LEU A 316 12.50 -5.50 -20.50
N PRO A 317 12.98 -5.77 -21.73
CA PRO A 317 12.78 -7.07 -22.40
C PRO A 317 13.61 -8.21 -21.78
N ILE A 318 14.66 -7.89 -21.01
CA ILE A 318 15.62 -8.86 -20.49
C ILE A 318 15.08 -9.78 -19.38
N TRP A 319 13.85 -9.56 -18.89
CA TRP A 319 13.23 -10.34 -17.82
C TRP A 319 12.00 -11.15 -18.29
N GLU A 320 11.74 -11.19 -19.60
CA GLU A 320 10.45 -11.66 -20.14
C GLU A 320 10.15 -13.13 -19.82
N ASP A 321 11.17 -13.96 -19.67
CA ASP A 321 11.02 -15.40 -19.46
C ASP A 321 10.85 -15.82 -17.98
N SER A 322 10.99 -14.89 -17.03
CA SER A 322 10.98 -15.22 -15.59
C SER A 322 9.96 -14.41 -14.80
N ASN A 323 8.93 -15.10 -14.29
CA ASN A 323 7.92 -14.50 -13.42
C ASN A 323 8.53 -13.94 -12.11
N LEU A 324 9.57 -14.58 -11.58
CA LEU A 324 10.27 -14.09 -10.39
C LEU A 324 11.02 -12.78 -10.68
N LEU A 325 11.71 -12.69 -11.83
CA LEU A 325 12.40 -11.46 -12.20
C LEU A 325 11.43 -10.33 -12.52
N LYS A 326 10.31 -10.61 -13.20
CA LYS A 326 9.23 -9.64 -13.41
C LYS A 326 8.69 -9.10 -12.08
N PHE A 327 8.48 -9.98 -11.10
CA PHE A 327 8.06 -9.58 -9.77
C PHE A 327 9.10 -8.66 -9.11
N ILE A 328 10.37 -9.09 -9.04
CA ILE A 328 11.45 -8.30 -8.44
C ILE A 328 11.56 -6.93 -9.12
N MET A 329 11.56 -6.90 -10.45
CA MET A 329 11.67 -5.64 -11.21
C MET A 329 10.45 -4.76 -11.01
N SER A 330 9.27 -5.33 -10.76
CA SER A 330 8.09 -4.53 -10.42
C SER A 330 8.22 -3.85 -9.06
N GLU A 331 8.87 -4.48 -8.08
CA GLU A 331 9.14 -3.87 -6.76
C GLU A 331 10.28 -2.85 -6.84
N VAL A 332 11.37 -3.17 -7.54
CA VAL A 332 12.50 -2.25 -7.73
C VAL A 332 12.10 -1.04 -8.57
N ASN A 333 11.09 -1.16 -9.43
CA ASN A 333 10.60 -0.03 -10.23
C ASN A 333 10.03 1.12 -9.39
N PHE A 334 9.70 0.90 -8.12
CA PHE A 334 9.36 2.00 -7.21
C PHE A 334 10.54 2.89 -6.86
N LEU A 335 11.76 2.43 -7.10
CA LEU A 335 12.96 3.25 -6.99
C LEU A 335 13.21 3.94 -8.33
N ARG A 336 13.32 5.27 -8.28
CA ARG A 336 13.76 6.02 -9.45
C ARG A 336 15.28 5.88 -9.59
N LEU A 337 15.73 5.66 -10.83
CA LEU A 337 17.14 5.58 -11.18
C LEU A 337 17.70 6.97 -11.55
N PRO A 338 19.01 7.20 -11.33
CA PRO A 338 19.65 8.46 -11.70
C PRO A 338 19.57 8.72 -13.19
N LEU A 339 18.85 9.78 -13.58
CA LEU A 339 18.61 10.12 -14.97
C LEU A 339 18.67 11.65 -15.19
N PRO A 340 18.86 12.10 -16.45
CA PRO A 340 18.83 13.53 -16.78
C PRO A 340 17.55 14.20 -16.28
N THR A 341 17.72 15.25 -15.49
CA THR A 341 16.67 15.92 -14.73
C THR A 341 16.96 17.40 -14.65
N ILE A 342 15.91 18.21 -14.72
CA ILE A 342 15.92 19.64 -14.42
C ILE A 342 15.21 19.86 -13.08
N ARG A 343 15.86 20.55 -12.15
CA ARG A 343 15.29 21.00 -10.89
C ARG A 343 14.94 22.49 -10.98
N PHE A 344 13.76 22.84 -10.48
CA PHE A 344 13.26 24.20 -10.31
C PHE A 344 13.02 24.47 -8.81
N SER A 345 13.59 25.55 -8.28
CA SER A 345 13.29 26.01 -6.93
C SER A 345 13.43 27.53 -6.83
N SER A 346 13.08 28.09 -5.67
CA SER A 346 13.30 29.51 -5.35
C SER A 346 14.78 29.91 -5.38
N GLN A 347 15.70 28.94 -5.24
CA GLN A 347 17.15 29.14 -5.33
C GLN A 347 17.69 29.07 -6.76
N GLY A 348 16.83 28.79 -7.75
CA GLY A 348 17.17 28.77 -9.17
C GLY A 348 17.00 27.40 -9.83
N THR A 349 17.49 27.31 -11.07
CA THR A 349 17.38 26.12 -11.92
C THR A 349 18.69 25.35 -11.95
N TRP A 350 18.62 24.02 -11.87
CA TRP A 350 19.76 23.12 -12.02
C TRP A 350 19.44 22.00 -13.02
N PHE A 351 20.46 21.50 -13.73
CA PHE A 351 20.34 20.38 -14.65
C PHE A 351 21.47 19.38 -14.44
N GLY A 352 21.15 18.09 -14.43
CA GLY A 352 22.13 17.01 -14.32
C GLY A 352 21.47 15.64 -14.12
N PHE A 353 22.27 14.65 -13.74
CA PHE A 353 21.76 13.35 -13.31
C PHE A 353 21.29 13.45 -11.86
N TYR A 354 20.02 13.11 -11.63
CA TYR A 354 19.40 13.17 -10.30
C TYR A 354 18.68 11.87 -10.00
N PHE A 355 18.78 11.42 -8.75
CA PHE A 355 18.22 10.18 -8.24
C PHE A 355 16.71 10.21 -8.27
#